data_AF-A0A0D5C3J1-F1
#
_entry.id   AF-A0A0D5C3J1-F1
#
_cell.length_a   1.000
_cell.length_b   1.000
_cell.length_c   1.000
_cell.angle_alpha   90.00
_cell.angle_beta   90.00
_cell.angle_gamma   90.00
#
_symmetry.space_group_name_H-M   'P 1'
#
loop_
_entity.id
_entity.type
_entity.pdbx_description
1 polymer ?
#
loop_
_entity_poly.entity_id
_entity_poly.type
_entity_poly.pdbx_seq_one_letter_code
_entity_poly.pdbx_strand_id
1 'polypeptide(L)' 'MPTCAKCENDVKKVYDCDHTDYEEYCVECYTELHYYLTEKD' A
#
# COMPACT_ATOMS: atom_id res chain seq x y z
N MET A 1 -15.93 -3.99 1.77
CA MET A 1 -14.52 -4.12 2.20
C MET A 1 -13.71 -3.35 1.17
N PRO A 2 -12.74 -2.50 1.56
CA PRO A 2 -11.85 -1.87 0.59
C PRO A 2 -10.97 -2.91 -0.11
N THR A 3 -10.59 -2.62 -1.35
CA THR A 3 -9.77 -3.50 -2.19
C THR A 3 -8.38 -2.91 -2.32
N CYS A 4 -7.35 -3.73 -2.15
CA CYS A 4 -5.95 -3.30 -2.30
C CYS A 4 -5.61 -3.03 -3.78
N ALA A 5 -5.06 -1.86 -4.11
CA ALA A 5 -4.66 -1.51 -5.47
C ALA A 5 -3.54 -2.40 -6.05
N LYS A 6 -2.69 -3.00 -5.20
CA LYS A 6 -1.56 -3.85 -5.64
C LYS A 6 -1.94 -5.32 -5.84
N CYS A 7 -2.67 -5.91 -4.89
CA CYS A 7 -2.94 -7.35 -4.88
C CYS A 7 -4.40 -7.71 -5.16
N GLU A 8 -5.26 -6.72 -5.39
CA GLU A 8 -6.67 -6.86 -5.77
C GLU A 8 -7.53 -7.67 -4.78
N ASN A 9 -7.01 -7.92 -3.58
CA ASN A 9 -7.74 -8.63 -2.53
C ASN A 9 -8.61 -7.67 -1.72
N ASP A 10 -9.79 -8.15 -1.33
CA ASP A 10 -10.64 -7.49 -0.36
C ASP A 10 -10.04 -7.62 1.04
N VAL A 11 -9.82 -6.48 1.69
CA VAL A 11 -9.17 -6.40 3.00
C VAL A 11 -10.03 -5.63 4.00
N LYS A 12 -9.72 -5.78 5.29
CA LYS A 12 -10.45 -5.09 6.36
C LYS A 12 -10.12 -3.60 6.43
N LYS A 13 -8.92 -3.22 6.00
CA LYS A 13 -8.38 -1.87 6.08
C LYS A 13 -7.32 -1.68 4.99
N VAL A 14 -7.32 -0.49 4.40
CA VAL A 14 -6.30 -0.01 3.47
C VAL A 14 -5.61 1.23 4.05
N TYR A 15 -4.45 1.55 3.49
CA TYR A 15 -3.57 2.65 3.87
C TYR A 15 -3.13 3.33 2.58
N ASP A 16 -3.18 4.66 2.56
CA ASP A 16 -2.70 5.50 1.48
C ASP A 16 -1.28 6.01 1.78
N CYS A 17 -0.51 6.28 0.72
CA CYS A 17 0.80 6.89 0.83
C CYS A 17 0.89 8.10 -0.10
N ASP A 18 1.42 9.22 0.41
CA ASP A 18 1.67 10.43 -0.39
C ASP A 18 2.63 10.20 -1.58
N HIS A 19 3.40 9.11 -1.55
CA HIS A 19 4.37 8.76 -2.59
C HIS A 19 3.79 7.92 -3.74
N THR A 20 2.49 7.57 -3.67
CA THR A 20 1.82 6.70 -4.64
C THR A 20 0.53 7.31 -5.15
N ASP A 21 0.49 8.63 -5.35
CA ASP A 21 -0.71 9.35 -5.82
C ASP A 21 -1.99 9.01 -5.02
N TYR A 22 -1.84 8.77 -3.71
CA TYR A 22 -2.93 8.37 -2.79
C TYR A 22 -3.59 7.02 -3.10
N GLU A 23 -2.89 6.11 -3.78
CA GLU A 23 -3.36 4.73 -3.94
C GLU A 23 -3.49 4.00 -2.60
N GLU A 24 -4.54 3.19 -2.48
CA GLU A 24 -4.91 2.47 -1.26
C GLU A 24 -4.37 1.03 -1.26
N TYR A 25 -3.56 0.68 -0.26
CA TYR A 25 -2.93 -0.64 -0.13
C TYR A 25 -3.26 -1.34 1.18
N CYS A 26 -3.27 -2.67 1.17
CA CYS A 26 -3.29 -3.44 2.41
C CYS A 26 -1.97 -3.27 3.19
N VAL A 27 -1.96 -3.61 4.48
CA VAL A 27 -0.78 -3.43 5.35
C VAL A 27 0.49 -4.10 4.82
N GLU A 28 0.37 -5.27 4.19
CA GLU A 28 1.49 -6.02 3.63
C GLU A 28 2.09 -5.28 2.42
N CYS A 29 1.24 -4.92 1.45
CA CYS A 29 1.65 -4.17 0.27
C CYS A 29 2.17 -2.77 0.62
N TYR A 30 1.55 -2.10 1.59
CA TYR A 30 2.00 -0.80 2.10
C TYR A 30 3.39 -0.92 2.76
N THR A 31 3.63 -1.92 3.60
CA THR A 31 4.93 -2.12 4.26
C THR A 31 6.04 -2.41 3.24
N GLU A 32 5.77 -3.26 2.26
CA GLU A 32 6.70 -3.58 1.19
C GLU A 32 7.02 -2.35 0.33
N LEU A 33 5.99 -1.59 -0.05
CA LEU A 33 6.13 -0.34 -0.80
C LEU A 33 6.99 0.66 -0.02
N HIS A 34 6.68 0.90 1.25
CA HIS A 34 7.43 1.82 2.10
C HIS A 34 8.88 1.38 2.28
N TYR A 35 9.13 0.08 2.48
CA TYR A 35 10.48 -0.46 2.56
C TYR A 35 11.29 -0.15 1.29
N TYR A 36 10.73 -0.39 0.11
CA TYR A 36 11.39 -0.06 -1.17
C TYR A 36 11.55 1.44 -1.42
N LEU A 37 10.67 2.28 -0.87
CA LEU A 37 10.78 3.73 -0.96
C LEU A 37 11.85 4.28 -0.01
N THR A 38 11.97 3.74 1.21
CA THR A 38 12.88 4.27 2.25
C THR A 38 14.27 3.64 2.25
N GLU A 39 14.44 2.42 1.72
CA GLU A 39 15.77 1.79 1.60
C GLU A 39 16.47 2.09 0.27
N LYS A 40 15.92 3.00 -0.54
CA LYS A 40 16.53 3.47 -1.80
C LYS A 40 17.42 4.71 -1.65
N ASP A 41 17.90 4.98 -0.44
CA ASP A 41 18.96 5.95 -0.15
C ASP A 41 20.26 5.26 0.28
#